data_AF-A0A097QV48-F1
#
_entry.id   AF-A0A097QV48-F1
#
_cell.length_a   1.000
_cell.length_b   1.000
_cell.length_c   1.000
_cell.angle_alpha   90.00
_cell.angle_beta   90.00
_cell.angle_gamma   90.00
#
_symmetry.space_group_name_H-M   'P 1'
#
loop_
_entity.id
_entity.type
_entity.pdbx_description
1 polymer ?
#
loop_
_entity_poly.entity_id
_entity_poly.type
_entity_poly.pdbx_seq_one_letter_code
_entity_poly.pdbx_strand_id
1 'polypeptide(L)'
;MPFVGFAKTDKGPLQTYEIILEELARRGFNVTFSKHHWAGDMPFGLIIAETDKGPLAVRWGLGKKFELRIEEIDEEAFEDFIEETLDYIGGD
;
A
#
# COMPACT_ATOMS: atom_id res chain seq x y z
N MET A 1 -3.61 12.33 10.73
CA MET A 1 -4.44 12.11 9.54
C MET A 1 -3.82 10.96 8.76
N PRO A 2 -4.61 9.98 8.32
CA PRO A 2 -4.12 8.83 7.56
C PRO A 2 -3.73 9.18 6.12
N PHE A 3 -2.99 8.26 5.48
CA PHE A 3 -2.59 8.37 4.08
C PHE A 3 -2.96 7.12 3.28
N VAL A 4 -3.41 7.30 2.06
CA VAL A 4 -3.55 6.20 1.09
C VAL A 4 -2.58 6.35 -0.05
N GLY A 5 -2.07 5.22 -0.51
CA GLY A 5 -1.15 5.11 -1.63
C GLY A 5 -1.72 4.25 -2.74
N PHE A 6 -1.45 4.66 -3.97
CA PHE A 6 -1.77 3.90 -5.16
C PHE A 6 -0.47 3.65 -5.92
N ALA A 7 -0.09 2.39 -6.02
CA ALA A 7 1.13 1.99 -6.71
C ALA A 7 0.86 1.14 -7.95
N LYS A 8 1.69 1.33 -8.97
CA LYS A 8 1.84 0.43 -10.10
C LYS A 8 3.25 -0.12 -10.13
N THR A 9 3.43 -1.36 -10.56
CA THR A 9 4.73 -2.06 -10.52
C THR A 9 4.86 -3.03 -11.69
N ASP A 10 6.08 -3.16 -12.24
CA ASP A 10 6.46 -4.21 -13.19
C ASP A 10 7.12 -5.41 -12.49
N LYS A 11 7.11 -5.44 -11.15
CA LYS A 11 7.80 -6.40 -10.31
C LYS A 11 6.84 -7.40 -9.65
N GLY A 12 7.40 -8.47 -9.09
CA GLY A 12 6.65 -9.40 -8.26
C GLY A 12 6.27 -8.81 -6.89
N PRO A 13 5.45 -9.50 -6.09
CA PRO A 13 4.90 -8.99 -4.83
C PRO A 13 5.97 -8.57 -3.82
N LEU A 14 6.98 -9.42 -3.59
CA LEU A 14 8.06 -9.13 -2.63
C LEU A 14 8.87 -7.88 -3.05
N GLN A 15 9.28 -7.83 -4.31
CA GLN A 15 10.01 -6.67 -4.86
C GLN A 15 9.17 -5.39 -4.87
N THR A 16 7.85 -5.54 -5.07
CA THR A 16 6.91 -4.42 -5.01
C THR A 16 6.78 -3.88 -3.59
N TYR A 17 6.75 -4.75 -2.59
CA TYR A 17 6.77 -4.36 -1.19
C TYR A 17 8.05 -3.59 -0.85
N GLU A 18 9.21 -4.10 -1.24
CA GLU A 18 10.51 -3.46 -0.99
C GLU A 18 10.61 -2.07 -1.64
N ILE A 19 10.27 -1.94 -2.93
CA ILE A 19 10.36 -0.65 -3.64
C ILE A 19 9.37 0.38 -3.10
N ILE A 20 8.19 -0.04 -2.63
CA ILE A 20 7.24 0.85 -1.98
C ILE A 20 7.81 1.36 -0.66
N LEU A 21 8.37 0.49 0.19
CA LEU A 21 8.97 0.91 1.45
C LEU A 21 10.17 1.85 1.25
N GLU A 22 11.02 1.58 0.26
CA GLU A 22 12.14 2.47 -0.09
C GLU A 22 11.63 3.85 -0.53
N GLU A 23 10.60 3.89 -1.36
CA GLU A 23 10.03 5.14 -1.86
C GLU A 23 9.32 5.93 -0.75
N LEU A 24 8.64 5.24 0.18
CA LEU A 24 8.07 5.85 1.37
C LEU A 24 9.16 6.51 2.23
N ALA A 25 10.26 5.79 2.48
CA ALA A 25 11.40 6.33 3.22
C ALA A 25 12.00 7.57 2.52
N ARG A 26 12.17 7.53 1.19
CA ARG A 26 12.65 8.69 0.39
C ARG A 26 11.73 9.90 0.48
N ARG A 27 10.42 9.68 0.63
CA ARG A 27 9.40 10.73 0.83
C ARG A 27 9.28 11.16 2.30
N GLY A 28 10.15 10.64 3.17
CA GLY A 28 10.21 10.98 4.58
C GLY A 28 9.07 10.38 5.40
N PHE A 29 8.50 9.24 4.99
CA PHE A 29 7.68 8.40 5.85
C PHE A 29 8.60 7.40 6.54
N ASN A 30 8.79 7.52 7.85
CA ASN A 30 9.57 6.57 8.61
C ASN A 30 8.68 5.41 9.06
N VAL A 31 8.78 4.27 8.38
CA VAL A 31 7.94 3.09 8.64
C VAL A 31 8.50 2.31 9.83
N THR A 32 7.73 2.21 10.92
CA THR A 32 8.10 1.44 12.13
C THR A 32 7.61 0.00 12.09
N PHE A 33 6.48 -0.21 11.42
CA PHE A 33 5.88 -1.52 11.19
C PHE A 33 5.17 -1.51 9.84
N SER A 34 5.20 -2.63 9.12
CA SER A 34 4.33 -2.80 7.96
C SER A 34 3.97 -4.26 7.75
N LYS A 35 2.82 -4.46 7.10
CA LYS A 35 2.27 -5.76 6.75
C LYS A 35 1.86 -5.76 5.29
N HIS A 36 2.28 -6.78 4.56
CA HIS A 36 1.92 -6.99 3.17
C HIS A 36 0.82 -8.03 3.05
N HIS A 37 -0.34 -7.60 2.59
CA HIS A 37 -1.48 -8.42 2.25
C HIS A 37 -1.47 -8.72 0.74
N TRP A 38 -1.34 -9.99 0.39
CA TRP A 38 -1.37 -10.48 -0.98
C TRP A 38 -1.73 -11.97 -0.98
N ALA A 39 -2.64 -12.37 -1.86
CA ALA A 39 -3.00 -13.77 -2.10
C ALA A 39 -2.34 -14.27 -3.39
N GLY A 40 -1.87 -15.52 -3.40
CA GLY A 40 -0.78 -16.03 -4.24
C GLY A 40 -0.89 -15.88 -5.77
N ASP A 41 -2.07 -15.57 -6.30
CA ASP A 41 -2.34 -15.37 -7.72
C ASP A 41 -2.92 -13.99 -8.06
N MET A 42 -3.10 -13.11 -7.07
CA MET A 42 -3.71 -11.81 -7.28
C MET A 42 -2.76 -10.83 -8.01
N PRO A 43 -3.22 -10.09 -9.04
CA PRO A 43 -2.40 -9.10 -9.75
C PRO A 43 -2.28 -7.76 -9.00
N PHE A 44 -2.63 -7.74 -7.72
CA PHE A 44 -2.64 -6.57 -6.83
C PHE A 44 -2.53 -7.01 -5.38
N GLY A 45 -2.16 -6.09 -4.50
CA GLY A 45 -2.12 -6.32 -3.06
C GLY A 45 -2.18 -5.02 -2.28
N LEU A 46 -2.10 -5.14 -0.96
CA LEU A 46 -2.20 -4.03 -0.02
C LEU A 46 -1.02 -4.06 0.95
N ILE A 47 -0.43 -2.91 1.23
CA ILE A 47 0.58 -2.75 2.28
C ILE A 47 -0.01 -1.79 3.31
N ILE A 48 -0.10 -2.23 4.55
CA ILE A 48 -0.52 -1.39 5.68
C ILE A 48 0.73 -1.09 6.50
N ALA A 49 0.99 0.19 6.79
CA ALA A 49 2.20 0.64 7.45
C ALA A 49 1.88 1.65 8.56
N GLU A 50 2.57 1.49 9.69
CA GLU A 50 2.64 2.51 10.74
C GLU A 50 3.83 3.42 10.43
N THR A 51 3.58 4.73 10.41
CA THR A 51 4.62 5.73 10.14
C THR A 51 4.62 6.85 11.17
N ASP A 52 5.71 7.60 11.24
CA ASP A 52 5.85 8.80 12.07
C ASP A 52 4.88 9.94 11.71
N LYS A 53 4.26 9.90 10.52
CA LYS A 53 3.28 10.90 10.06
C LYS A 53 1.83 10.47 10.27
N GLY A 54 1.61 9.22 10.66
CA GLY A 54 0.29 8.59 10.74
C GLY A 54 0.25 7.24 10.02
N PRO A 55 -0.89 6.52 10.11
CA PRO A 55 -1.08 5.27 9.41
C PRO A 55 -1.14 5.50 7.89
N LEU A 56 -0.61 4.54 7.14
CA LEU A 56 -0.52 4.60 5.68
C LEU A 56 -0.87 3.26 5.06
N ALA A 57 -1.70 3.27 4.02
CA ALA A 57 -2.11 2.06 3.32
C ALA A 57 -1.86 2.21 1.82
N VAL A 58 -1.05 1.35 1.21
CA VAL A 58 -0.72 1.39 -0.21
C VAL A 58 -1.33 0.18 -0.92
N ARG A 59 -2.34 0.43 -1.75
CA ARG A 59 -2.81 -0.57 -2.72
C ARG A 59 -1.91 -0.52 -3.94
N TRP A 60 -1.34 -1.65 -4.31
CA TRP A 60 -0.49 -1.79 -5.49
C TRP A 60 -1.10 -2.76 -6.49
N GLY A 61 -0.80 -2.59 -7.77
CA GLY A 61 -1.16 -3.57 -8.79
C GLY A 61 -0.18 -3.58 -9.96
N LEU A 62 -0.27 -4.61 -10.81
CA LEU A 62 0.61 -4.73 -11.97
C LEU A 62 0.44 -3.54 -12.94
N GLY A 63 1.56 -3.14 -13.54
CA GLY A 63 1.70 -2.05 -14.48
C GLY A 63 2.96 -2.19 -15.34
N LYS A 64 3.26 -1.18 -16.15
CA LYS A 64 4.43 -1.20 -17.06
C LYS A 64 5.74 -0.75 -16.40
N LYS A 65 5.65 0.03 -15.33
CA LYS A 65 6.77 0.60 -14.57
C LYS A 65 6.31 0.95 -13.16
N PHE A 66 7.26 1.22 -12.28
CA PHE A 66 6.96 1.68 -10.93
C PHE A 66 6.41 3.11 -10.91
N GLU A 67 5.28 3.30 -10.25
CA GLU A 67 4.65 4.59 -9.97
C GLU A 67 4.03 4.53 -8.57
N LEU A 68 4.12 5.62 -7.80
CA LEU A 68 3.49 5.72 -6.48
C LEU A 68 2.91 7.13 -6.28
N ARG A 69 1.61 7.19 -6.04
CA ARG A 69 0.89 8.39 -5.60
C ARG A 69 0.44 8.19 -4.15
N ILE A 70 0.54 9.24 -3.33
CA ILE A 70 0.12 9.23 -1.92
C ILE A 70 -0.77 10.45 -1.71
N GLU A 71 -1.86 10.26 -1.00
CA GLU A 71 -2.85 11.29 -0.67
C GLU A 71 -3.20 11.20 0.81
N GLU A 72 -3.39 12.35 1.43
CA GLU A 72 -3.90 12.46 2.80
C GLU A 72 -5.43 12.41 2.75
N ILE A 73 -6.03 11.62 3.63
CA ILE A 73 -7.47 11.41 3.69
C ILE A 73 -7.97 11.46 5.14
N ASP A 74 -9.29 11.44 5.34
CA ASP A 74 -9.88 11.28 6.67
C ASP A 74 -9.87 9.82 7.14
N GLU A 75 -10.20 9.62 8.42
CA GLU A 75 -10.13 8.32 9.10
C GLU A 75 -11.18 7.34 8.58
N GLU A 76 -12.40 7.79 8.32
CA GLU A 76 -13.50 6.98 7.79
C GLU A 76 -13.12 6.43 6.40
N ALA A 77 -12.67 7.30 5.48
CA ALA A 77 -12.24 6.88 4.15
C ALA A 77 -11.01 5.95 4.17
N PHE A 78 -10.18 6.02 5.21
CA PHE A 78 -9.01 5.15 5.36
C PHE A 78 -9.39 3.75 5.80
N GLU A 79 -10.31 3.64 6.75
CA GLU A 79 -10.87 2.35 7.19
C GLU A 79 -11.60 1.68 6.03
N ASP A 80 -12.50 2.38 5.35
CA ASP A 80 -13.22 1.89 4.16
C ASP A 80 -12.25 1.37 3.08
N PHE A 81 -11.19 2.13 2.79
CA PHE A 81 -10.19 1.74 1.79
C PHE A 81 -9.49 0.41 2.13
N ILE A 82 -9.16 0.21 3.41
CA ILE A 82 -8.53 -1.03 3.87
C ILE A 82 -9.51 -2.18 3.79
N GLU A 83 -10.72 -2.02 4.32
CA GLU A 83 -11.75 -3.05 4.35
C GLU A 83 -12.10 -3.52 2.94
N GLU A 84 -12.48 -2.59 2.05
CA GLU A 84 -12.80 -2.93 0.65
C GLU A 84 -11.64 -3.66 -0.04
N THR A 85 -10.40 -3.20 0.16
CA THR A 85 -9.24 -3.82 -0.49
C THR A 85 -8.95 -5.21 0.06
N LEU A 86 -9.15 -5.43 1.36
CA LEU A 86 -8.99 -6.75 1.98
C LEU A 86 -10.07 -7.72 1.52
N ASP A 87 -11.32 -7.28 1.39
CA ASP A 87 -12.42 -8.09 0.85
C ASP A 87 -12.08 -8.57 -0.57
N TYR A 88 -11.59 -7.67 -1.43
CA TYR A 88 -11.12 -8.02 -2.77
C TYR A 88 -9.96 -9.03 -2.78
N ILE A 89 -9.06 -9.00 -1.79
CA ILE A 89 -7.94 -9.94 -1.68
C ILE A 89 -8.40 -11.27 -1.09
N GLY A 90 -9.35 -11.24 -0.14
CA GLY A 90 -9.90 -12.40 0.56
C GLY A 90 -10.86 -13.23 -0.30
N GLY A 91 -11.48 -12.60 -1.30
CA GLY A 91 -12.39 -13.26 -2.23
C GLY A 91 -13.77 -13.58 -1.65
N ASP A 92 -14.24 -12.79 -0.68
CA ASP A 92 -15.62 -12.80 -0.18
C ASP A 92 -16.41 -11.61 -0.78
#